data_AF-A0A2G7ST03-F1
#
_entry.id   AF-A0A2G7ST03-F1
#
_cell.length_a   1.000
_cell.length_b   1.000
_cell.length_c   1.000
_cell.angle_alpha   90.00
_cell.angle_beta   90.00
_cell.angle_gamma   90.00
#
_symmetry.space_group_name_H-M   'P 1'
#
loop_
_entity.id
_entity.type
_entity.pdbx_description
1 polymer ?
#
loop_
_entity_poly.entity_id
_entity_poly.type
_entity_poly.pdbx_seq_one_letter_code
_entity_poly.pdbx_strand_id
1 'polypeptide(L)'
;MSLRKAFMLVIATASLAGLGSAASAATWDQAHPRRAEVNGRLANQDRRIHNEVRKGEISHGQAAALHQQDHKIRQEERLMASQNGGHITRSEQHVLNQQENQVSREIGH
;
A
#
# COMPACT_ATOMS: atom_id res chain seq x y z
N MET A 1 -24.49 59.37 -27.93
CA MET A 1 -23.50 60.17 -28.69
C MET A 1 -22.48 60.66 -27.67
N SER A 2 -21.19 60.34 -27.69
CA SER A 2 -20.34 59.78 -28.74
C SER A 2 -19.06 59.25 -28.06
N LEU A 3 -18.56 58.11 -28.54
CA LEU A 3 -17.16 57.86 -28.96
C LEU A 3 -16.03 58.59 -28.19
N ARG A 4 -14.89 58.00 -27.84
CA ARG A 4 -14.20 56.75 -28.18
C ARG A 4 -12.86 56.84 -27.42
N LYS A 5 -12.40 55.72 -26.84
CA LYS A 5 -11.00 55.23 -26.85
C LYS A 5 -9.89 56.22 -26.42
N ALA A 6 -9.39 56.10 -25.20
CA ALA A 6 -8.28 55.22 -24.79
C ALA A 6 -6.90 55.91 -24.85
N PHE A 7 -6.24 56.00 -23.70
CA PHE A 7 -4.77 56.08 -23.57
C PHE A 7 -4.41 55.48 -22.19
N MET A 8 -4.16 54.16 -22.17
CA MET A 8 -2.88 53.54 -21.82
C MET A 8 -2.24 54.02 -20.51
N LEU A 9 -2.35 53.17 -19.48
CA LEU A 9 -1.22 52.91 -18.58
C LEU A 9 -1.10 51.39 -18.40
N VAL A 10 -0.17 50.81 -19.15
CA VAL A 10 0.25 49.41 -19.00
C VAL A 10 1.22 49.37 -17.82
N ILE A 11 0.78 48.84 -16.68
CA ILE A 11 1.69 48.39 -15.63
C ILE A 11 1.91 46.90 -15.86
N ALA A 12 2.99 46.59 -16.56
CA ALA A 12 3.51 45.25 -16.69
C ALA A 12 4.14 44.83 -15.36
N THR A 13 3.38 44.21 -14.47
CA THR A 13 3.97 43.46 -13.34
C THR A 13 4.48 42.13 -13.86
N ALA A 14 5.81 42.05 -13.91
CA ALA A 14 6.57 40.87 -14.25
C ALA A 14 6.18 39.66 -13.38
N SER A 15 6.06 38.53 -14.07
CA SER A 15 5.88 37.18 -13.58
C SER A 15 6.86 36.79 -12.47
N LEU A 16 6.32 36.20 -11.39
CA LEU A 16 7.02 35.16 -10.63
C LEU A 16 6.12 33.91 -10.66
N ALA A 17 6.15 33.21 -11.80
CA ALA A 17 5.72 31.82 -11.84
C ALA A 17 6.75 31.03 -11.03
N GLY A 18 6.49 30.88 -9.73
CA GLY A 18 7.20 29.93 -8.91
C GLY A 18 6.93 28.53 -9.46
N LEU A 19 7.82 28.04 -10.32
CA LEU A 19 7.96 26.62 -10.60
C LEU A 19 8.49 25.97 -9.32
N GLY A 20 7.60 25.81 -8.34
CA GLY A 20 7.83 24.87 -7.27
C GLY A 20 7.82 23.50 -7.91
N SER A 21 9.01 22.94 -8.15
CA SER A 21 9.14 21.50 -8.43
C SER A 21 8.47 20.78 -7.26
N ALA A 22 7.22 20.35 -7.45
CA ALA A 22 6.61 19.36 -6.59
C ALA A 22 7.44 18.10 -6.78
N ALA A 23 8.45 17.90 -5.93
CA ALA A 23 9.15 16.63 -5.85
C ALA A 23 8.06 15.59 -5.57
N SER A 24 7.77 14.76 -6.57
CA SER A 24 6.84 13.65 -6.42
C SER A 24 7.46 12.70 -5.40
N ALA A 25 7.06 12.83 -4.13
CA ALA A 25 7.41 11.86 -3.12
C ALA A 25 6.89 10.50 -3.61
N ALA A 26 7.80 9.53 -3.73
CA ALA A 26 7.41 8.17 -4.07
C ALA A 26 6.37 7.68 -3.06
N THR A 27 5.35 6.97 -3.52
CA THR A 27 4.36 6.38 -2.60
C THR A 27 5.05 5.38 -1.68
N TRP A 28 4.44 5.06 -0.54
CA TRP A 28 5.02 4.10 0.41
C TRP A 28 5.29 2.75 -0.26
N ASP A 29 4.38 2.29 -1.13
CA ASP A 29 4.55 1.04 -1.88
C ASP A 29 5.73 1.09 -2.86
N GLN A 30 5.91 2.22 -3.54
CA GLN A 30 7.05 2.44 -4.44
C GLN A 30 8.38 2.46 -3.66
N ALA A 31 8.38 3.04 -2.46
CA ALA A 31 9.54 3.03 -1.57
C ALA A 31 9.81 1.65 -0.95
N HIS A 32 8.78 0.82 -0.74
CA HIS A 32 8.89 -0.48 -0.07
C HIS A 32 8.24 -1.63 -0.88
N PRO A 33 8.67 -1.88 -2.12
CA PRO A 33 7.94 -2.76 -3.04
C PRO A 33 7.78 -4.20 -2.54
N ARG A 34 8.79 -4.73 -1.82
CA ARG A 34 8.72 -6.08 -1.25
C ARG A 34 7.73 -6.19 -0.10
N ARG A 35 7.68 -5.16 0.74
CA ARG A 35 6.71 -5.07 1.84
C ARG A 35 5.30 -4.88 1.30
N ALA A 36 5.16 -4.07 0.26
CA ALA A 36 3.89 -3.89 -0.45
C ALA A 36 3.37 -5.21 -1.02
N GLU A 37 4.23 -6.06 -1.59
CA GLU A 37 3.84 -7.39 -2.06
C GLU A 37 3.30 -8.27 -0.91
N VAL A 38 4.07 -8.44 0.17
CA VAL A 38 3.66 -9.23 1.34
C VAL A 38 2.35 -8.68 1.92
N ASN A 39 2.25 -7.36 2.14
CA ASN A 39 1.02 -6.77 2.67
C ASN A 39 -0.18 -6.93 1.71
N GLY A 40 0.05 -6.90 0.40
CA GLY A 40 -0.98 -7.18 -0.60
C GLY A 40 -1.47 -8.62 -0.56
N ARG A 41 -0.59 -9.58 -0.29
CA ARG A 41 -0.92 -11.00 -0.12
C ARG A 41 -1.74 -11.23 1.15
N LEU A 42 -1.32 -10.67 2.29
CA LEU A 42 -2.12 -10.67 3.53
C LEU A 42 -3.53 -10.08 3.31
N ALA A 43 -3.65 -8.97 2.57
CA ALA A 43 -4.95 -8.37 2.28
C ALA A 43 -5.83 -9.24 1.36
N ASN A 44 -5.22 -10.01 0.45
CA ASN A 44 -5.94 -10.98 -0.36
C ASN A 44 -6.45 -12.15 0.49
N GLN A 45 -5.61 -12.68 1.39
CA GLN A 45 -5.96 -13.76 2.30
C GLN A 45 -7.11 -13.37 3.22
N ASP A 46 -7.06 -12.19 3.85
CA ASP A 46 -8.14 -11.64 4.68
C ASP A 46 -9.49 -11.64 3.93
N ARG A 47 -9.48 -11.18 2.68
CA ARG A 47 -10.68 -11.15 1.83
C ARG A 47 -11.20 -12.56 1.55
N ARG A 48 -10.32 -13.52 1.28
CA ARG A 48 -10.71 -14.92 1.05
C ARG A 48 -11.29 -15.53 2.32
N ILE A 49 -10.65 -15.35 3.47
CA ILE A 49 -11.16 -15.82 4.78
C ILE A 49 -12.58 -15.31 5.01
N HIS A 50 -12.84 -14.02 4.81
CA HIS A 50 -14.18 -13.45 4.94
C HIS A 50 -15.20 -14.04 3.95
N ASN A 51 -14.77 -14.30 2.71
CA ASN A 51 -15.64 -14.92 1.71
C ASN A 51 -15.98 -16.38 2.07
N GLU A 52 -15.00 -17.17 2.51
CA GLU A 52 -15.22 -18.57 2.89
C GLU A 52 -16.11 -18.69 4.13
N VAL A 53 -15.96 -17.79 5.12
CA VAL A 53 -16.90 -17.70 6.25
C VAL A 53 -18.31 -17.38 5.77
N ARG A 54 -18.47 -16.43 4.83
CA ARG A 54 -19.79 -16.04 4.30
C ARG A 54 -20.46 -17.19 3.54
N LYS A 55 -19.69 -17.97 2.78
CA LYS A 55 -20.19 -19.15 2.07
C LYS A 55 -20.51 -20.32 3.02
N GLY A 56 -19.92 -20.32 4.22
CA GLY A 56 -20.03 -21.42 5.18
C GLY A 56 -19.01 -22.54 4.97
N GLU A 57 -18.01 -22.34 4.11
CA GLU A 57 -16.95 -23.32 3.81
C GLU A 57 -15.94 -23.45 4.96
N ILE A 58 -15.77 -22.39 5.76
CA ILE A 58 -14.99 -22.42 7.01
C ILE A 58 -15.79 -21.80 8.16
N SER A 59 -15.60 -22.35 9.36
CA SER A 59 -16.20 -21.83 10.59
C SER A 59 -15.53 -20.52 11.05
N HIS A 60 -16.23 -19.76 11.89
CA HIS A 60 -15.65 -18.58 12.56
C HIS A 60 -14.39 -18.91 13.38
N GLY A 61 -14.32 -20.10 13.98
CA GLY A 61 -13.15 -20.56 14.73
C GLY A 61 -11.93 -20.80 13.83
N GLN A 62 -12.15 -21.43 12.66
CA GLN A 62 -11.10 -21.59 11.65
C GLN A 62 -10.63 -20.24 11.11
N ALA A 63 -11.55 -19.33 10.82
CA ALA A 63 -11.21 -17.98 10.37
C ALA A 63 -10.37 -17.22 11.40
N ALA A 64 -10.73 -17.30 12.70
CA ALA A 64 -9.94 -16.71 13.76
C ALA A 64 -8.51 -17.29 13.81
N ALA A 65 -8.35 -18.60 13.64
CA ALA A 65 -7.03 -19.23 13.57
C ALA A 65 -6.22 -18.74 12.37
N LEU A 66 -6.82 -18.62 11.19
CA LEU A 66 -6.16 -18.12 9.98
C LEU A 66 -5.72 -16.66 10.15
N HIS A 67 -6.57 -15.79 10.70
CA HIS A 67 -6.19 -14.40 11.00
C HIS A 67 -5.04 -14.31 12.01
N GLN A 68 -4.96 -15.21 12.99
CA GLN A 68 -3.83 -15.25 13.92
C GLN A 68 -2.52 -15.62 13.20
N GLN A 69 -2.57 -16.53 12.22
CA GLN A 69 -1.39 -16.88 11.41
C GLN A 69 -0.95 -15.68 10.55
N ASP A 70 -1.87 -15.05 9.83
CA ASP A 70 -1.59 -13.84 9.03
C ASP A 70 -1.05 -12.69 9.91
N HIS A 71 -1.56 -12.57 11.14
CA HIS A 71 -1.06 -11.57 12.07
C HIS A 71 0.39 -11.83 12.50
N LYS A 72 0.76 -13.10 12.72
CA LYS A 72 2.15 -13.48 13.03
C LYS A 72 3.08 -13.15 11.87
N ILE A 73 2.69 -13.46 10.64
CA ILE A 73 3.46 -13.13 9.43
C ILE A 73 3.65 -11.60 9.32
N ARG A 74 2.60 -10.82 9.58
CA ARG A 74 2.70 -9.34 9.60
C ARG A 74 3.64 -8.83 10.69
N GLN A 75 3.68 -9.45 11.86
CA GLN A 75 4.63 -9.07 12.91
C GLN A 75 6.07 -9.41 12.51
N GLU A 76 6.29 -10.58 11.92
CA GLU A 76 7.59 -11.01 11.42
C GLU A 76 8.10 -10.07 10.31
N GLU A 77 7.22 -9.69 9.36
CA GLU A 77 7.52 -8.70 8.33
C GLU A 77 8.00 -7.37 8.92
N ARG A 78 7.31 -6.87 9.96
CA ARG A 78 7.68 -5.60 10.60
C ARG A 78 8.98 -5.71 11.36
N LEU A 79 9.23 -6.85 11.99
CA LEU A 79 10.48 -7.13 12.70
C LEU A 79 11.66 -7.18 11.73
N MET A 80 11.54 -7.91 10.63
CA MET A 80 12.54 -7.93 9.55
C MET A 80 12.74 -6.53 8.97
N ALA A 81 11.65 -5.79 8.75
CA ALA A 81 11.72 -4.42 8.26
C ALA A 81 12.48 -3.49 9.21
N SER A 82 12.25 -3.61 10.52
CA SER A 82 12.92 -2.79 11.54
C SER A 82 14.43 -3.01 11.58
N GLN A 83 14.90 -4.21 11.21
CA GLN A 83 16.32 -4.55 11.16
C GLN A 83 17.02 -3.99 9.90
N ASN A 84 16.27 -3.70 8.84
CA ASN A 84 16.80 -3.25 7.56
C ASN A 84 16.29 -1.85 7.18
N GLY A 85 16.18 -0.95 8.16
CA GLY A 85 15.85 0.47 7.92
C GLY A 85 14.46 0.72 7.33
N GLY A 86 13.51 -0.17 7.59
CA GLY A 86 12.14 -0.09 7.08
C GLY A 86 11.86 -0.94 5.84
N HIS A 87 12.85 -1.60 5.25
CA HIS A 87 12.72 -2.47 4.08
C HIS A 87 12.85 -3.94 4.44
N ILE A 88 12.42 -4.85 3.58
CA ILE A 88 12.81 -6.27 3.70
C ILE A 88 13.74 -6.64 2.54
N THR A 89 14.65 -7.57 2.80
CA THR A 89 15.52 -8.19 1.83
C THR A 89 14.75 -9.15 0.92
N ARG A 90 15.39 -9.61 -0.15
CA ARG A 90 14.80 -10.59 -1.06
C ARG A 90 14.62 -11.97 -0.41
N SER A 91 15.54 -12.38 0.46
CA SER A 91 15.45 -13.66 1.18
C SER A 91 14.34 -13.62 2.23
N GLU A 92 14.21 -12.55 2.99
CA GLU A 92 13.11 -12.35 3.96
C GLU A 92 11.75 -12.36 3.26
N GLN A 93 11.61 -11.63 2.15
CA GLN A 93 10.41 -11.69 1.31
C GLN A 93 10.08 -13.13 0.89
N HIS A 94 11.08 -13.93 0.49
CA HIS A 94 10.85 -15.32 0.10
C HIS A 94 10.33 -16.17 1.26
N VAL A 95 10.89 -15.99 2.47
CA VAL A 95 10.44 -16.68 3.68
C VAL A 95 8.99 -16.31 4.00
N LEU A 96 8.66 -15.02 4.02
CA LEU A 96 7.30 -14.53 4.29
C LEU A 96 6.32 -15.08 3.23
N ASN A 97 6.68 -15.03 1.95
CA ASN A 97 5.84 -15.57 0.87
C ASN A 97 5.61 -17.09 1.01
N GLN A 98 6.59 -17.86 1.49
CA GLN A 98 6.41 -19.29 1.77
C GLN A 98 5.43 -19.53 2.92
N GLN A 99 5.52 -18.74 3.99
CA GLN A 99 4.58 -18.80 5.11
C GLN A 99 3.15 -18.44 4.65
N GLU A 100 2.98 -17.36 3.89
CA GLU A 100 1.68 -16.99 3.33
C GLU A 100 1.15 -18.05 2.37
N ASN A 101 2.01 -18.72 1.58
CA ASN A 101 1.56 -19.83 0.75
C ASN A 101 1.04 -21.00 1.59
N GLN A 102 1.58 -21.23 2.78
CA GLN A 102 1.09 -22.25 3.70
C GLN A 102 -0.29 -21.87 4.24
N VAL A 103 -0.45 -20.65 4.76
CA VAL A 103 -1.76 -20.15 5.24
C VAL A 103 -2.79 -20.16 4.11
N SER A 104 -2.40 -19.71 2.91
CA SER A 104 -3.28 -19.65 1.74
C SER A 104 -3.87 -21.01 1.34
N ARG A 105 -3.16 -22.12 1.60
CA ARG A 105 -3.66 -23.48 1.35
C ARG A 105 -4.66 -23.95 2.39
N GLU A 106 -4.66 -23.35 3.57
CA GLU A 106 -5.61 -23.63 4.65
C GLU A 106 -6.91 -22.84 4.50
N ILE A 107 -6.87 -21.73 3.75
CA ILE A 107 -8.06 -20.99 3.33
C ILE A 107 -8.77 -21.82 2.24
N GLY A 108 -10.05 -22.12 2.46
CA GLY A 108 -10.91 -22.86 1.52
C GLY A 108 -10.98 -22.27 0.09
N HIS A 109 -11.75 -22.95 -0.76
CA HIS A 109 -11.82 -22.67 -2.21
C HIS A 109 -13.01 -21.78 -2.63
#